data_AF-A0A246J2W3-F1
#
_entry.id   AF-A0A246J2W3-F1
#
_cell.length_a   1.000
_cell.length_b   1.000
_cell.length_c   1.000
_cell.angle_alpha   90.00
_cell.angle_beta   90.00
_cell.angle_gamma   90.00
#
_symmetry.space_group_name_H-M   'P 1'
#
loop_
_entity.id
_entity.type
_entity.pdbx_description
1 polymer ?
#
loop_
_entity_poly.entity_id
_entity_poly.type
_entity_poly.pdbx_seq_one_letter_code
_entity_poly.pdbx_strand_id
1 'polypeptide(L)'
;MPAAATPLDNAACPRCGGGFHCGVDEGWCACFGLRLGESLKRDLRARWPDRCLCLRCLAELAADDPDSQVPEPPKNQPPSPLLDV
;
A
#
# COMPACT_ATOMS: atom_id res chain seq x y z
N MET A 1 12.94 -22.19 9.19
CA MET A 1 13.46 -22.22 7.81
C MET A 1 13.28 -20.82 7.25
N PRO A 2 14.33 -20.07 6.88
CA PRO A 2 14.14 -18.77 6.24
C PRO A 2 13.64 -19.03 4.83
N ALA A 3 12.41 -18.61 4.51
CA ALA A 3 11.99 -18.48 3.13
C ALA A 3 12.88 -17.40 2.52
N ALA A 4 13.75 -17.78 1.59
CA ALA A 4 14.51 -16.82 0.80
C ALA A 4 13.48 -15.95 0.07
N ALA A 5 13.30 -14.72 0.54
CA ALA A 5 12.45 -13.76 -0.14
C ALA A 5 13.10 -13.48 -1.49
N THR A 6 12.41 -13.83 -2.58
CA THR A 6 12.75 -13.32 -3.90
C THR A 6 12.87 -11.80 -3.79
N PRO A 7 13.92 -11.16 -4.33
CA PRO A 7 14.01 -9.71 -4.31
C PRO A 7 12.76 -9.13 -4.96
N LEU A 8 12.03 -8.34 -4.18
CA LEU A 8 10.72 -7.84 -4.57
C LEU A 8 10.91 -6.70 -5.57
N ASP A 9 10.43 -6.88 -6.81
CA ASP A 9 10.47 -5.80 -7.80
C ASP A 9 9.35 -4.81 -7.49
N ASN A 10 9.71 -3.78 -6.75
CA ASN A 10 8.81 -2.77 -6.22
C ASN A 10 9.02 -1.39 -6.85
N ALA A 11 9.98 -1.23 -7.77
CA ALA A 11 10.35 0.05 -8.40
C ALA A 11 9.22 0.65 -9.26
N ALA A 12 8.36 -0.20 -9.81
CA ALA A 12 7.21 0.21 -10.58
C ALA A 12 5.97 -0.64 -10.25
N CYS A 13 4.83 0.04 -10.13
CA CYS A 13 3.55 -0.59 -9.90
C CYS A 13 3.09 -1.34 -11.17
N PRO A 14 2.84 -2.66 -11.12
CA PRO A 14 2.43 -3.44 -12.29
C PRO A 14 1.01 -3.11 -12.79
N ARG A 15 0.20 -2.39 -11.98
CA ARG A 15 -1.16 -1.98 -12.37
C ARG A 15 -1.20 -0.66 -13.15
N CYS A 16 -0.41 0.34 -12.75
CA CYS A 16 -0.47 1.68 -13.37
C CYS A 16 0.86 2.15 -13.99
N GLY A 17 1.94 1.39 -13.84
CA GLY A 17 3.28 1.77 -14.31
C GLY A 17 3.95 2.89 -13.51
N GLY A 18 3.31 3.41 -12.46
CA GLY A 18 3.87 4.48 -11.63
C GLY A 18 5.05 4.01 -10.81
N GLY A 19 6.04 4.89 -10.62
CA GLY A 19 7.16 4.67 -9.71
C GLY A 19 6.65 4.46 -8.29
N PHE A 20 7.08 3.37 -7.67
CA PHE A 20 6.73 3.05 -6.29
C PHE A 20 7.97 2.49 -5.61
N HIS A 21 8.01 2.56 -4.28
CA HIS A 21 8.99 1.85 -3.49
C HIS A 21 8.27 1.34 -2.26
N CYS A 22 8.19 0.01 -2.12
CA CYS A 22 7.44 -0.58 -1.03
C CYS A 22 8.19 -0.40 0.29
N GLY A 23 9.53 -0.51 0.30
CA GLY A 23 10.31 -0.43 1.54
C GLY A 23 10.10 -1.61 2.50
N VAL A 24 9.54 -2.73 2.03
CA VAL A 24 9.45 -3.96 2.84
C VAL A 24 10.84 -4.45 3.28
N ASP A 25 11.85 -4.27 2.43
CA ASP A 25 13.24 -4.57 2.73
C ASP A 25 13.85 -3.62 3.78
N GLU A 26 13.30 -2.40 3.92
CA GLU A 26 13.64 -1.46 4.98
C GLU A 26 12.87 -1.72 6.30
N GLY A 27 11.93 -2.67 6.29
CA GLY A 27 11.11 -3.00 7.45
C GLY A 27 9.89 -2.10 7.65
N TRP A 28 9.64 -1.13 6.77
CA TRP A 28 8.45 -0.28 6.80
C TRP A 28 8.00 0.12 5.40
N CYS A 29 6.72 -0.08 5.09
CA CYS A 29 6.11 0.43 3.87
C CYS A 29 5.08 1.51 4.15
N ALA A 30 4.99 2.51 3.28
CA ALA A 30 3.88 3.46 3.31
C ALA A 30 2.53 2.75 3.17
N CYS A 31 2.52 1.56 2.53
CA CYS A 31 1.36 0.67 2.45
C CYS A 31 0.91 0.06 3.78
N PHE A 32 1.74 0.10 4.83
CA PHE A 32 1.48 -0.58 6.11
C PHE A 32 0.29 0.03 6.86
N GLY A 33 0.00 1.32 6.60
CA GLY A 33 -1.20 1.96 7.13
C GLY A 33 -2.50 1.41 6.54
N LEU A 34 -2.48 0.84 5.33
CA LEU A 34 -3.67 0.27 4.69
C LEU A 34 -3.98 -1.10 5.28
N ARG A 35 -5.18 -1.24 5.85
CA ARG A 35 -5.73 -2.53 6.25
C ARG A 35 -6.48 -3.11 5.06
N LEU A 36 -5.88 -4.08 4.38
CA LEU A 36 -6.57 -4.83 3.33
C LEU A 36 -7.31 -6.03 3.93
N GLY A 37 -8.49 -6.32 3.41
CA GLY A 37 -9.24 -7.53 3.70
C GLY A 37 -8.46 -8.78 3.33
N GLU A 38 -8.66 -9.89 4.05
CA GLU A 38 -7.83 -11.09 3.84
C GLU A 38 -8.06 -11.73 2.47
N SER A 39 -9.28 -11.65 1.95
CA SER A 39 -9.63 -12.07 0.60
C SER A 39 -8.85 -11.27 -0.44
N LEU A 40 -8.87 -9.94 -0.34
CA LEU A 40 -8.12 -9.05 -1.22
C LEU A 40 -6.61 -9.31 -1.13
N LYS A 41 -6.05 -9.49 0.08
CA LYS A 41 -4.62 -9.82 0.23
C LYS A 41 -4.24 -11.11 -0.49
N ARG A 42 -5.05 -12.17 -0.37
CA ARG A 42 -4.80 -13.45 -1.06
C ARG A 42 -4.84 -13.26 -2.58
N ASP A 43 -5.83 -12.52 -3.08
CA ASP A 43 -5.93 -12.19 -4.49
C ASP A 43 -4.73 -11.40 -5.00
N LEU A 44 -4.29 -10.39 -4.24
CA LEU A 44 -3.11 -9.61 -4.59
C LEU A 44 -1.84 -10.47 -4.63
N ARG A 45 -1.62 -11.33 -3.63
CA ARG A 45 -0.48 -12.26 -3.60
C ARG A 45 -0.54 -13.27 -4.74
N ALA A 46 -1.72 -13.71 -5.16
CA ALA A 46 -1.88 -14.64 -6.28
C ALA A 46 -1.60 -13.96 -7.64
N ARG A 47 -2.05 -12.71 -7.81
CA ARG A 47 -1.89 -11.96 -9.07
C ARG A 47 -0.50 -11.35 -9.23
N TRP A 48 0.12 -10.94 -8.11
CA TRP A 48 1.39 -10.22 -8.05
C TRP A 48 2.29 -10.77 -6.92
N PRO A 49 2.76 -12.02 -7.00
CA PRO A 49 3.47 -12.69 -5.91
C PRO A 49 4.77 -12.00 -5.49
N ASP A 50 5.51 -11.44 -6.45
CA ASP A 50 6.82 -10.81 -6.22
C ASP A 50 6.82 -9.30 -6.54
N ARG A 51 5.64 -8.66 -6.54
CA ARG A 51 5.47 -7.24 -6.94
C ARG A 51 4.56 -6.49 -5.99
N CYS A 52 4.88 -5.22 -5.72
CA CYS A 52 4.01 -4.34 -4.95
C CYS A 52 3.19 -3.38 -5.81
N LEU A 53 1.99 -3.06 -5.32
CA LEU A 53 1.15 -2.02 -5.88
C LEU A 53 1.41 -0.70 -5.14
N CYS A 54 1.32 0.41 -5.87
CA CYS A 54 1.42 1.72 -5.26
C CYS A 54 0.21 2.03 -4.36
N LEU A 55 0.39 2.99 -3.44
CA LEU A 55 -0.66 3.42 -2.50
C LEU A 55 -1.98 3.78 -3.18
N ARG A 56 -1.95 4.47 -4.32
CA ARG A 56 -3.16 4.84 -5.06
C ARG A 56 -3.92 3.60 -5.53
N CYS A 57 -3.23 2.67 -6.18
CA CYS A 57 -3.85 1.45 -6.68
C CYS A 57 -4.33 0.54 -5.55
N LEU A 58 -3.61 0.48 -4.43
CA LEU A 58 -4.05 -0.24 -3.24
C LEU A 58 -5.29 0.40 -2.63
N ALA A 59 -5.34 1.73 -2.51
CA ALA A 59 -6.50 2.44 -1.98
C ALA A 59 -7.74 2.27 -2.87
N GLU A 60 -7.59 2.30 -4.19
CA GLU A 60 -8.68 2.01 -5.14
C GLU A 60 -9.22 0.58 -4.97
N LEU A 61 -8.33 -0.40 -4.82
CA LEU A 61 -8.74 -1.80 -4.60
C LEU A 61 -9.38 -2.01 -3.23
N ALA A 62 -8.86 -1.34 -2.20
CA ALA A 62 -9.42 -1.37 -0.86
C ALA A 62 -10.80 -0.70 -0.80
N ALA A 63 -11.06 0.31 -1.64
CA ALA A 63 -12.38 0.95 -1.70
C ALA A 63 -13.46 0.04 -2.31
N ASP A 64 -13.06 -0.92 -3.15
CA ASP A 64 -13.96 -1.90 -3.77
C ASP A 64 -14.19 -3.13 -2.87
N ASP A 65 -13.31 -3.35 -1.87
CA ASP A 65 -13.38 -4.48 -0.94
C ASP A 65 -14.02 -4.06 0.40
N PRO A 66 -15.20 -4.61 0.76
CA PRO A 66 -15.92 -4.19 1.98
C PRO A 66 -15.23 -4.62 3.29
N ASP A 67 -14.27 -5.54 3.22
CA ASP A 67 -13.47 -6.02 4.37
C ASP A 67 -12.18 -5.18 4.56
N SER A 68 -11.89 -4.26 3.63
CA SER A 68 -10.74 -3.38 3.67
C SER A 68 -11.06 -2.06 4.37
N GLN A 69 -10.04 -1.51 5.05
CA GLN A 69 -10.07 -0.19 5.66
C GLN A 69 -8.87 0.60 5.16
N VAL A 70 -9.14 1.63 4.37
CA VAL A 70 -8.16 2.68 4.08
C VAL A 70 -8.12 3.58 5.31
N PRO A 71 -6.96 3.79 5.97
CA PRO A 71 -6.88 4.74 7.06
C PRO A 71 -7.31 6.11 6.51
N GLU A 72 -8.48 6.57 6.94
CA GLU A 72 -8.93 7.92 6.63
C GLU A 72 -7.94 8.92 7.28
N PRO A 73 -7.61 10.03 6.60
CA PRO A 73 -6.90 11.11 7.28
C PRO A 73 -7.72 11.54 8.51
N PRO A 74 -7.07 11.81 9.66
CA PRO A 74 -7.78 12.10 10.89
C PRO A 74 -8.69 13.32 10.71
N LYS A 75 -10.01 13.09 10.82
CA LYS A 75 -11.10 14.07 10.63
C LYS A 75 -11.07 15.22 11.65
N ASN A 76 -10.20 15.13 12.65
CA ASN A 76 -10.00 16.09 13.74
C ASN A 76 -8.68 16.88 13.64
N GLN A 77 -7.99 16.85 12.50
CA GLN A 77 -6.86 17.75 12.27
C GLN A 77 -7.40 19.19 12.08
N PRO A 78 -7.12 20.15 12.98
CA PRO A 78 -7.35 21.55 12.67
C PRO A 78 -6.51 21.92 11.44
N PRO A 79 -7.03 22.73 10.49
CA PRO A 79 -6.24 23.17 9.35
C PRO A 79 -4.95 23.79 9.90
N SER A 80 -3.80 23.22 9.53
CA SER A 80 -2.51 23.79 9.89
C SER A 80 -2.55 25.27 9.53
N PRO A 81 -2.39 26.21 10.49
CA PRO A 81 -2.34 27.61 10.14
C PRO A 81 -1.17 27.77 9.18
N LEU A 82 -1.50 28.20 7.96
CA LEU A 82 -0.56 28.72 7.00
C LEU A 82 0.27 29.75 7.79
N LEU A 83 1.54 29.45 8.01
CA LEU A 83 2.48 30.39 8.60
C LEU A 83 2.71 31.48 7.54
N ASP A 84 1.78 32.42 7.46
CA ASP A 84 1.98 33.76 6.90
C ASP A 84 3.08 34.42 7.76
N VAL A 85 4.30 34.51 7.21
CA VAL A 85 5.34 35.43 7.66
C VAL A 85 6.04 36.06 6.47
#